data_AF-A0A2R6CVS3-F1
#
_entry.id   AF-A0A2R6CVS3-F1
#
_cell.length_a   1.000
_cell.length_b   1.000
_cell.length_c   1.000
_cell.angle_alpha   90.00
_cell.angle_beta   90.00
_cell.angle_gamma   90.00
#
_symmetry.space_group_name_H-M   'P 1'
#
loop_
_entity.id
_entity.type
_entity.pdbx_description
1 polymer ?
#
loop_
_entity_poly.entity_id
_entity_poly.type
_entity_poly.pdbx_seq_one_letter_code
_entity_poly.pdbx_strand_id
1 'polypeptide(L)'
;MSERSVSRRREQKRWYTLLAPEQFDRAELGETLAEEPDQVLGRTIETTLGDLQNDAGENNTKLTFKVDEVASDTAYTEFIKHELTRDYMRSLVRRGSSKVEAYITVLTQDDYRVQVQPVALTTKSADESQEKAIRRTMIDLVRESARERTFADLIDSVVEGRLSSAIYNEAKTIYPLRRVEVQKATLEARPAEVAAEEETSVDVDEDDVEADD
;
A
#
# COMPACT_ATOMS: atom_id res chain seq x y z
N MET A 1 47.58 -16.53 -31.72
CA MET A 1 46.29 -17.17 -32.08
C MET A 1 45.25 -16.49 -31.23
N SER A 2 44.38 -15.68 -31.82
CA SER A 2 43.35 -14.94 -31.07
C SER A 2 42.29 -15.92 -30.62
N GLU A 3 42.15 -16.11 -29.30
CA GLU A 3 40.95 -16.69 -28.69
C GLU A 3 39.77 -15.79 -29.08
N ARG A 4 39.08 -16.16 -30.16
CA ARG A 4 37.75 -15.63 -30.45
C ARG A 4 36.87 -16.05 -29.29
N SER A 5 36.56 -15.10 -28.40
CA SER A 5 35.52 -15.24 -27.41
C SER A 5 34.25 -15.68 -28.13
N VAL A 6 33.82 -16.91 -27.86
CA VAL A 6 32.54 -17.43 -28.35
C VAL A 6 31.48 -16.47 -27.84
N SER A 7 30.77 -15.79 -28.73
CA SER A 7 29.69 -14.91 -28.31
C SER A 7 28.70 -15.76 -27.52
N ARG A 8 28.52 -15.47 -26.22
CA ARG A 8 27.51 -16.11 -25.39
C ARG A 8 26.20 -16.13 -26.17
N ARG A 9 25.68 -17.33 -26.45
CA ARG A 9 24.39 -17.51 -27.12
C ARG A 9 23.37 -16.88 -26.19
N ARG A 10 22.89 -15.67 -26.54
CA ARG A 10 21.84 -15.00 -25.78
C ARG A 10 20.62 -15.92 -25.80
N GLU A 11 20.18 -16.33 -24.63
CA GLU A 11 18.91 -17.04 -24.50
C GLU A 11 17.80 -16.14 -25.00
N GLN A 12 16.85 -16.75 -25.73
CA GLN A 12 15.78 -15.98 -26.33
C GLN A 12 14.88 -15.45 -25.22
N LYS A 13 14.54 -14.16 -25.33
CA LYS A 13 13.61 -13.54 -24.39
C LYS A 13 12.25 -14.24 -24.45
N ARG A 14 11.68 -14.50 -23.28
CA ARG A 14 10.36 -15.08 -23.08
C ARG A 14 9.43 -14.05 -22.45
N TRP A 15 8.16 -14.10 -22.83
CA TRP A 15 7.10 -13.31 -22.21
C TRP A 15 6.63 -14.03 -20.96
N TYR A 16 6.46 -13.28 -19.88
CA TYR A 16 5.92 -13.74 -18.61
C TYR A 16 4.65 -12.95 -18.30
N THR A 17 3.57 -13.67 -18.04
CA THR A 17 2.29 -13.07 -17.66
C THR A 17 2.29 -12.74 -16.16
N LEU A 18 2.02 -11.49 -15.81
CA LEU A 18 1.94 -11.01 -14.43
C LEU A 18 0.51 -11.19 -13.91
N LEU A 19 0.35 -11.94 -12.84
CA LEU A 19 -0.95 -12.13 -12.18
C LEU A 19 -1.00 -11.38 -10.86
N ALA A 20 -2.14 -10.75 -10.61
CA ALA A 20 -2.44 -10.12 -9.34
C ALA A 20 -2.56 -11.16 -8.21
N PRO A 21 -2.41 -10.74 -6.93
CA PRO A 21 -2.69 -11.61 -5.80
C PRO A 21 -4.16 -12.05 -5.76
N GLU A 22 -4.47 -13.06 -4.95
CA GLU A 22 -5.80 -13.68 -4.87
C GLU A 22 -6.91 -12.69 -4.49
N GLN A 23 -6.59 -11.69 -3.67
CA GLN A 23 -7.51 -10.61 -3.29
C GLN A 23 -8.00 -9.75 -4.47
N PHE A 24 -7.30 -9.81 -5.62
CA PHE A 24 -7.69 -9.15 -6.87
C PHE A 24 -8.05 -10.18 -7.97
N ASP A 25 -8.65 -11.31 -7.56
CA ASP A 25 -9.16 -12.37 -8.45
C ASP A 25 -8.12 -12.98 -9.41
N ARG A 26 -6.82 -12.86 -9.08
CA ARG A 26 -5.70 -13.25 -9.96
C ARG A 26 -5.81 -12.65 -11.36
N ALA A 27 -6.32 -11.43 -11.45
CA ALA A 27 -6.44 -10.70 -12.70
C ALA A 27 -5.08 -10.53 -13.40
N GLU A 28 -5.11 -10.53 -14.73
CA GLU A 28 -3.91 -10.28 -15.53
C GLU A 28 -3.53 -8.79 -15.45
N LEU A 29 -2.35 -8.52 -14.90
CA LEU A 29 -1.80 -7.15 -14.78
C LEU A 29 -1.08 -6.70 -16.06
N GLY A 30 -0.64 -7.66 -16.87
CA GLY A 30 0.10 -7.44 -18.11
C GLY A 30 1.21 -8.46 -18.31
N GLU A 31 2.14 -8.16 -19.22
CA GLU A 31 3.23 -9.06 -19.59
C GLU A 31 4.59 -8.38 -19.43
N THR A 32 5.61 -9.15 -19.08
CA THR A 32 6.98 -8.67 -18.98
C THR A 32 7.94 -9.59 -19.72
N LEU A 33 8.95 -8.99 -20.35
CA LEU A 33 9.91 -9.71 -21.18
C LEU A 33 11.21 -9.92 -20.40
N ALA A 34 11.69 -11.16 -20.30
CA ALA A 34 12.96 -11.50 -19.66
C ALA A 34 13.64 -12.69 -20.33
N GLU A 35 14.97 -12.81 -20.17
CA GLU A 35 15.74 -13.96 -20.66
C GLU A 35 15.63 -15.10 -19.63
N GLU A 36 15.87 -14.77 -18.36
CA GLU A 36 15.84 -15.71 -17.23
C GLU A 36 14.72 -15.35 -16.24
N PRO A 37 14.10 -16.33 -15.55
CA PRO A 37 13.04 -16.09 -14.56
C PRO A 37 13.50 -15.18 -13.41
N ASP A 38 14.76 -15.32 -12.97
CA ASP A 38 15.33 -14.52 -11.88
C ASP A 38 15.36 -13.01 -12.18
N GLN A 39 15.36 -12.63 -13.46
CA GLN A 39 15.32 -11.22 -13.87
C GLN A 39 13.94 -10.58 -13.71
N VAL A 40 12.89 -11.39 -13.55
CA VAL A 40 11.51 -10.93 -13.38
C VAL A 40 11.20 -10.68 -11.90
N LEU A 41 11.84 -11.44 -11.00
CA LEU A 41 11.71 -11.28 -9.55
C LEU A 41 12.05 -9.85 -9.13
N GLY A 42 11.21 -9.29 -8.26
CA GLY A 42 11.37 -7.93 -7.74
C GLY A 42 11.02 -6.81 -8.72
N ARG A 43 10.59 -7.09 -9.95
CA ARG A 43 10.02 -6.06 -10.82
C ARG A 43 8.71 -5.55 -10.24
N THR A 44 8.46 -4.27 -10.44
CA THR A 44 7.24 -3.60 -10.00
C THR A 44 6.40 -3.19 -11.19
N ILE A 45 5.10 -3.43 -11.13
CA ILE A 45 4.11 -2.97 -12.11
C ILE A 45 3.11 -2.04 -11.42
N GLU A 46 2.74 -0.97 -12.10
CA GLU A 46 1.68 -0.05 -11.69
C GLU A 46 0.49 -0.25 -12.65
N THR A 47 -0.70 -0.44 -12.08
CA THR A 47 -1.97 -0.49 -12.83
C THR A 47 -3.00 0.39 -12.15
N THR A 48 -4.09 0.70 -12.83
CA THR A 48 -5.24 1.37 -12.21
C THR A 48 -6.27 0.35 -11.73
N LEU A 49 -7.04 0.74 -10.73
CA LEU A 49 -8.18 -0.09 -10.28
C LEU A 49 -9.24 -0.22 -11.38
N GLY A 50 -9.41 0.84 -12.18
CA GLY A 50 -10.34 0.82 -13.31
C GLY A 50 -9.97 -0.18 -14.39
N ASP A 51 -8.67 -0.38 -14.66
CA ASP A 51 -8.20 -1.41 -15.60
C ASP A 51 -8.43 -2.83 -15.06
N LEU A 52 -8.30 -3.02 -13.74
CA LEU A 52 -8.55 -4.33 -13.10
C LEU A 52 -10.03 -4.71 -13.09
N GLN A 53 -10.91 -3.77 -12.73
CA GLN A 53 -12.36 -4.02 -12.59
C GLN A 53 -13.15 -3.72 -13.86
N ASN A 54 -12.51 -3.21 -14.90
CA ASN A 54 -13.15 -2.65 -16.10
C ASN A 54 -14.15 -1.52 -15.78
N ASP A 55 -13.87 -0.72 -14.75
CA ASP A 55 -14.66 0.46 -14.38
C ASP A 55 -13.86 1.77 -14.58
N ALA A 56 -14.26 2.56 -15.57
CA ALA A 56 -13.60 3.83 -15.87
C ALA A 56 -13.73 4.88 -14.74
N GLY A 57 -14.64 4.70 -13.79
CA GLY A 57 -14.83 5.59 -12.63
C GLY A 57 -13.68 5.56 -11.63
N GLU A 58 -12.94 4.44 -11.56
CA GLU A 58 -11.94 4.14 -10.54
C GLU A 58 -10.49 4.37 -11.04
N ASN A 59 -10.33 5.04 -12.19
CA ASN A 59 -9.03 5.36 -12.80
C ASN A 59 -8.16 6.33 -11.97
N ASN A 60 -8.75 6.96 -10.96
CA ASN A 60 -8.06 7.81 -10.00
C ASN A 60 -7.31 7.01 -8.91
N THR A 61 -7.45 5.68 -8.89
CA THR A 61 -6.76 4.80 -7.94
C THR A 61 -5.69 3.98 -8.64
N LYS A 62 -4.45 4.09 -8.17
CA LYS A 62 -3.30 3.35 -8.66
C LYS A 62 -2.90 2.28 -7.67
N LEU A 63 -2.64 1.09 -8.17
CA LEU A 63 -2.15 -0.05 -7.43
C LEU A 63 -0.79 -0.45 -7.97
N THR A 64 0.14 -0.69 -7.05
CA THR A 64 1.52 -1.07 -7.34
C THR A 64 1.75 -2.47 -6.80
N PHE A 65 2.17 -3.36 -7.68
CA PHE A 65 2.43 -4.77 -7.38
C PHE A 65 3.90 -5.09 -7.65
N LYS A 66 4.47 -6.01 -6.87
CA LYS A 66 5.85 -6.49 -7.04
C LYS A 66 5.85 -7.99 -7.26
N VAL A 67 6.62 -8.46 -8.23
CA VAL A 67 6.77 -9.90 -8.48
C VAL A 67 7.52 -10.55 -7.32
N ASP A 68 6.91 -11.56 -6.71
CA ASP A 68 7.47 -12.34 -5.60
C ASP A 68 7.90 -13.74 -6.05
N GLU A 69 7.11 -14.39 -6.90
CA GLU A 69 7.39 -15.74 -7.41
C GLU A 69 7.19 -15.81 -8.93
N VAL A 70 8.00 -16.65 -9.61
CA VAL A 70 7.83 -16.96 -11.03
C VAL A 70 7.71 -18.48 -11.20
N ALA A 71 6.58 -18.92 -11.74
CA ALA A 71 6.31 -20.32 -12.07
C ALA A 71 6.17 -20.48 -13.59
N SER A 72 7.13 -21.14 -14.21
CA SER A 72 7.19 -21.35 -15.67
C SER A 72 7.16 -20.02 -16.45
N ASP A 73 6.02 -19.65 -17.04
CA ASP A 73 5.82 -18.43 -17.82
C ASP A 73 4.85 -17.46 -17.12
N THR A 74 4.51 -17.74 -15.86
CA THR A 74 3.61 -16.93 -15.03
C THR A 74 4.35 -16.36 -13.83
N ALA A 75 4.16 -15.08 -13.56
CA ALA A 75 4.75 -14.36 -12.45
C ALA A 75 3.66 -13.91 -11.47
N TYR A 76 3.75 -14.36 -10.23
CA TYR A 76 2.85 -14.00 -9.15
C TYR A 76 3.35 -12.75 -8.45
N THR A 77 2.43 -11.84 -8.16
CA THR A 77 2.74 -10.56 -7.56
C THR A 77 2.13 -10.39 -6.18
N GLU A 78 2.80 -9.58 -5.36
CA GLU A 78 2.35 -9.12 -4.05
C GLU A 78 1.94 -7.64 -4.16
N PHE A 79 0.93 -7.25 -3.40
CA PHE A 79 0.53 -5.85 -3.29
C PHE A 79 1.56 -5.05 -2.45
N ILE A 80 2.01 -3.92 -2.98
CA ILE A 80 2.98 -3.05 -2.29
C ILE A 80 2.37 -1.72 -1.89
N LYS A 81 1.62 -1.09 -2.80
CA LYS A 81 1.18 0.29 -2.59
C LYS A 81 -0.14 0.58 -3.30
N HIS A 82 -1.02 1.25 -2.58
CA HIS A 82 -2.21 1.92 -3.08
C HIS A 82 -1.96 3.43 -3.04
N GLU A 83 -2.28 4.14 -4.11
CA GLU A 83 -2.14 5.59 -4.17
C GLU A 83 -3.22 6.23 -5.06
N LEU A 84 -3.80 7.33 -4.60
CA LEU A 84 -4.65 8.16 -5.42
C LEU A 84 -3.85 9.02 -6.38
N THR A 85 -4.35 9.22 -7.60
CA THR A 85 -3.69 10.06 -8.59
C THR A 85 -3.53 11.49 -8.09
N ARG A 86 -2.41 12.12 -8.48
CA ARG A 86 -2.08 13.47 -8.02
C ARG A 86 -3.06 14.50 -8.53
N ASP A 87 -3.54 14.35 -9.75
CA ASP A 87 -4.58 15.21 -10.36
C ASP A 87 -5.89 15.11 -9.58
N TYR A 88 -6.33 13.90 -9.23
CA TYR A 88 -7.53 13.69 -8.45
C TYR A 88 -7.43 14.33 -7.07
N MET A 89 -6.36 14.07 -6.31
CA MET A 89 -6.17 14.69 -5.00
C MET A 89 -6.10 16.23 -5.09
N ARG A 90 -5.42 16.77 -6.10
CA ARG A 90 -5.37 18.22 -6.34
C ARG A 90 -6.74 18.82 -6.69
N SER A 91 -7.57 18.09 -7.43
CA SER A 91 -8.92 18.53 -7.79
C SER A 91 -9.83 18.69 -6.57
N LEU A 92 -9.57 17.90 -5.52
CA LEU A 92 -10.34 17.94 -4.29
C LEU A 92 -9.89 19.07 -3.34
N VAL A 93 -8.62 19.48 -3.37
CA VAL A 93 -8.14 20.57 -2.51
C VAL A 93 -8.66 21.92 -3.03
N ARG A 94 -9.38 22.66 -2.18
CA ARG A 94 -9.93 23.98 -2.52
C ARG A 94 -9.38 25.06 -1.59
N ARG A 95 -9.37 26.31 -2.07
CA ARG A 95 -9.07 27.47 -1.23
C ARG A 95 -10.21 27.69 -0.22
N GLY A 96 -9.85 28.06 1.01
CA GLY A 96 -10.83 28.31 2.08
C GLY A 96 -11.37 27.06 2.77
N SER A 97 -10.78 25.88 2.51
CA SER A 97 -11.01 24.63 3.22
C SER A 97 -9.70 24.10 3.82
N SER A 98 -9.77 23.41 4.95
CA SER A 98 -8.65 22.70 5.55
C SER A 98 -8.50 21.29 4.98
N LYS A 99 -7.25 20.87 4.73
CA LYS A 99 -6.85 19.49 4.44
C LYS A 99 -6.22 18.91 5.70
N VAL A 100 -6.86 17.90 6.29
CA VAL A 100 -6.35 17.21 7.49
C VAL A 100 -5.80 15.87 7.06
N GLU A 101 -4.53 15.64 7.32
CA GLU A 101 -3.81 14.39 6.99
C GLU A 101 -3.27 13.75 8.26
N ALA A 102 -3.14 12.42 8.23
CA ALA A 102 -2.40 11.63 9.21
C ALA A 102 -1.51 10.62 8.49
N TYR A 103 -0.37 10.29 9.09
CA TYR A 103 0.50 9.19 8.67
C TYR A 103 0.52 8.20 9.81
N ILE A 104 0.01 7.00 9.56
CA ILE A 104 -0.26 6.03 10.63
C ILE A 104 0.37 4.72 10.22
N THR A 105 1.38 4.29 10.97
CA THR A 105 1.97 2.97 10.84
C THR A 105 1.28 2.04 11.82
N VAL A 106 0.76 0.93 11.31
CA VAL A 106 -0.01 -0.06 12.07
C VAL A 106 0.49 -1.47 11.75
N LEU A 107 0.34 -2.37 12.71
CA LEU A 107 0.47 -3.82 12.52
C LEU A 107 -0.93 -4.40 12.34
N THR A 108 -1.09 -5.27 11.34
CA THR A 108 -2.33 -6.00 11.09
C THR A 108 -2.41 -7.26 11.95
N GLN A 109 -3.55 -7.96 11.91
CA GLN A 109 -3.75 -9.21 12.66
C GLN A 109 -2.74 -10.32 12.29
N ASP A 110 -2.26 -10.31 11.05
CA ASP A 110 -1.31 -11.24 10.46
C ASP A 110 0.12 -10.68 10.41
N ASP A 111 0.44 -9.69 11.26
CA ASP A 111 1.78 -9.13 11.49
C ASP A 111 2.42 -8.43 10.29
N TYR A 112 1.61 -7.94 9.34
CA TYR A 112 2.09 -7.02 8.31
C TYR A 112 2.16 -5.59 8.86
N ARG A 113 3.27 -4.89 8.59
CA ARG A 113 3.40 -3.47 8.91
C ARG A 113 2.96 -2.63 7.72
N VAL A 114 1.90 -1.85 7.90
CA VAL A 114 1.31 -1.02 6.85
C VAL A 114 1.30 0.44 7.29
N GLN A 115 1.71 1.33 6.40
CA GLN A 115 1.53 2.76 6.57
C GLN A 115 0.28 3.22 5.79
N VAL A 116 -0.72 3.74 6.51
CA VAL A 116 -1.95 4.28 5.93
C VAL A 116 -1.98 5.80 6.09
N GLN A 117 -2.32 6.50 5.01
CA GLN A 117 -2.45 7.96 4.95
C GLN A 117 -3.91 8.36 4.66
N PRO A 118 -4.78 8.43 5.68
CA PRO A 118 -6.11 8.98 5.52
C PRO A 118 -6.05 10.51 5.39
N VAL A 119 -6.92 11.05 4.54
CA VAL A 119 -7.04 12.48 4.27
C VAL A 119 -8.50 12.88 4.37
N ALA A 120 -8.79 13.83 5.25
CA ALA A 120 -10.10 14.46 5.38
C ALA A 120 -10.08 15.88 4.80
N LEU A 121 -11.07 16.18 3.98
CA LEU A 121 -11.28 17.49 3.36
C LEU A 121 -12.53 18.12 3.94
N THR A 122 -12.32 19.25 4.60
CA THR A 122 -13.39 20.01 5.25
C THR A 122 -14.16 20.88 4.24
N THR A 123 -15.38 21.28 4.59
CA THR A 123 -16.18 22.18 3.73
C THR A 123 -15.67 23.64 3.78
N LYS A 124 -15.14 24.06 4.92
CA LYS A 124 -14.62 25.38 5.22
C LYS A 124 -13.37 25.25 6.10
N SER A 125 -12.61 26.32 6.28
CA SER A 125 -11.48 26.36 7.20
C SER A 125 -11.93 25.92 8.59
N ALA A 126 -11.29 24.87 9.10
CA ALA A 126 -11.49 24.37 10.45
C ALA A 126 -10.46 25.01 11.41
N ASP A 127 -10.82 25.12 12.67
CA ASP A 127 -9.89 25.57 13.72
C ASP A 127 -8.89 24.45 14.07
N GLU A 128 -7.73 24.82 14.60
CA GLU A 128 -6.66 23.86 14.93
C GLU A 128 -7.14 22.74 15.88
N SER A 129 -8.02 23.08 16.84
CA SER A 129 -8.61 22.10 17.77
C SER A 129 -9.51 21.08 17.05
N GLN A 130 -10.26 21.52 16.04
CA GLN A 130 -11.11 20.67 15.22
C GLN A 130 -10.26 19.78 14.32
N GLU A 131 -9.22 20.33 13.69
CA GLU A 131 -8.28 19.54 12.88
C GLU A 131 -7.59 18.45 13.69
N LYS A 132 -7.16 18.76 14.93
CA LYS A 132 -6.58 17.78 15.87
C LYS A 132 -7.58 16.70 16.26
N ALA A 133 -8.83 17.06 16.53
CA ALA A 133 -9.87 16.11 16.90
C ALA A 133 -10.21 15.14 15.74
N ILE A 134 -10.31 15.67 14.51
CA ILE A 134 -10.49 14.85 13.29
C ILE A 134 -9.28 13.93 13.10
N ARG A 135 -8.05 14.44 13.26
CA ARG A 135 -6.82 13.64 13.15
C ARG A 135 -6.79 12.49 14.16
N ARG A 136 -7.17 12.74 15.41
CA ARG A 136 -7.24 11.69 16.44
C ARG A 136 -8.26 10.61 16.08
N THR A 137 -9.45 11.01 15.63
CA THR A 137 -10.51 10.09 15.19
C THR A 137 -10.03 9.21 14.02
N MET A 138 -9.31 9.79 13.06
CA MET A 138 -8.68 9.03 11.96
C MET A 138 -7.67 8.01 12.48
N ILE A 139 -6.82 8.40 13.43
CA ILE A 139 -5.81 7.52 14.03
C ILE A 139 -6.47 6.34 14.74
N ASP A 140 -7.49 6.61 15.54
CA ASP A 140 -8.14 5.58 16.36
C ASP A 140 -8.87 4.55 15.47
N LEU A 141 -9.64 4.99 14.46
CA LEU A 141 -10.35 4.09 13.55
C LEU A 141 -9.42 3.26 12.67
N VAL A 142 -8.30 3.83 12.22
CA VAL A 142 -7.31 3.07 11.43
C VAL A 142 -6.62 2.01 12.30
N ARG A 143 -6.28 2.35 13.55
CA ARG A 143 -5.68 1.39 14.49
C ARG A 143 -6.64 0.27 14.87
N GLU A 144 -7.90 0.59 15.11
CA GLU A 144 -8.94 -0.40 15.38
C GLU A 144 -9.11 -1.33 14.17
N SER A 145 -9.29 -0.75 12.98
CA SER A 145 -9.44 -1.50 11.73
C SER A 145 -8.26 -2.42 11.44
N ALA A 146 -7.03 -2.00 11.74
CA ALA A 146 -5.84 -2.82 11.53
C ALA A 146 -5.74 -4.01 12.51
N ARG A 147 -6.15 -3.82 13.77
CA ARG A 147 -6.11 -4.89 14.79
C ARG A 147 -7.13 -5.99 14.53
N GLU A 148 -8.27 -5.64 13.93
CA GLU A 148 -9.38 -6.58 13.72
C GLU A 148 -9.33 -7.31 12.37
N ARG A 149 -8.50 -6.83 11.43
CA ARG A 149 -8.49 -7.31 10.04
C ARG A 149 -7.13 -7.87 9.67
N THR A 150 -7.14 -8.85 8.78
CA THR A 150 -5.95 -9.31 8.07
C THR A 150 -5.46 -8.23 7.09
N PHE A 151 -4.24 -8.38 6.59
CA PHE A 151 -3.69 -7.48 5.58
C PHE A 151 -4.58 -7.39 4.33
N ALA A 152 -5.02 -8.53 3.80
CA ALA A 152 -5.89 -8.58 2.63
C ALA A 152 -7.20 -7.81 2.87
N ASP A 153 -7.89 -8.11 3.98
CA ASP A 153 -9.16 -7.46 4.33
C ASP A 153 -9.00 -5.95 4.56
N LEU A 154 -7.87 -5.53 5.13
CA LEU A 154 -7.57 -4.11 5.35
C LEU A 154 -7.37 -3.38 4.01
N ILE A 155 -6.61 -3.96 3.09
CA ILE A 155 -6.38 -3.39 1.76
C ILE A 155 -7.69 -3.33 0.96
N ASP A 156 -8.50 -4.38 0.98
CA ASP A 156 -9.80 -4.37 0.32
C ASP A 156 -10.73 -3.29 0.91
N SER A 157 -10.73 -3.14 2.24
CA SER A 157 -11.47 -2.06 2.91
C SER A 157 -10.96 -0.65 2.55
N VAL A 158 -9.69 -0.51 2.17
CA VAL A 158 -9.10 0.75 1.70
C VAL A 158 -9.50 1.01 0.25
N VAL A 159 -9.35 0.01 -0.62
CA VAL A 159 -9.63 0.06 -2.05
C VAL A 159 -11.11 0.36 -2.32
N GLU A 160 -12.02 -0.32 -1.61
CA GLU A 160 -13.47 -0.11 -1.74
C GLU A 160 -13.98 1.15 -1.01
N GLY A 161 -13.11 1.87 -0.30
CA GLY A 161 -13.49 3.09 0.43
C GLY A 161 -14.35 2.86 1.68
N ARG A 162 -14.46 1.62 2.19
CA ARG A 162 -15.16 1.29 3.45
C ARG A 162 -14.51 2.01 4.64
N LEU A 163 -13.18 2.04 4.69
CA LEU A 163 -12.43 2.73 5.76
C LEU A 163 -12.66 4.25 5.70
N SER A 164 -12.64 4.84 4.50
CA SER A 164 -12.92 6.26 4.29
C SER A 164 -14.34 6.63 4.70
N SER A 165 -15.31 5.76 4.42
CA SER A 165 -16.71 5.94 4.81
C SER A 165 -16.91 5.88 6.32
N ALA A 166 -16.25 4.94 7.00
CA ALA A 166 -16.28 4.85 8.46
C ALA A 166 -15.71 6.13 9.11
N ILE A 167 -14.55 6.59 8.64
CA ILE A 167 -13.92 7.83 9.11
C ILE A 167 -14.85 9.03 8.87
N TYR A 168 -15.47 9.14 7.69
CA TYR A 168 -16.39 10.22 7.38
C TYR A 168 -17.56 10.28 8.36
N ASN A 169 -18.13 9.12 8.70
CA ASN A 169 -19.29 9.04 9.58
C ASN A 169 -19.02 9.50 11.02
N GLU A 170 -17.83 9.24 11.54
CA GLU A 170 -17.44 9.72 12.87
C GLU A 170 -16.98 11.18 12.83
N ALA A 171 -16.12 11.52 11.87
CA ALA A 171 -15.50 12.83 11.82
C ALA A 171 -16.47 13.97 11.43
N LYS A 172 -17.59 13.67 10.74
CA LYS A 172 -18.64 14.66 10.44
C LYS A 172 -19.31 15.24 11.70
N THR A 173 -19.29 14.50 12.81
CA THR A 173 -19.83 14.94 14.10
C THR A 173 -19.00 16.07 14.71
N ILE A 174 -17.71 16.12 14.37
CA ILE A 174 -16.77 17.15 14.85
C ILE A 174 -16.88 18.42 13.98
N TYR A 175 -16.83 18.25 12.66
CA TYR A 175 -16.89 19.35 11.70
C TYR A 175 -17.44 18.86 10.36
N PRO A 176 -18.20 19.69 9.60
CA PRO A 176 -18.71 19.31 8.29
C PRO A 176 -17.59 19.00 7.27
N LEU A 177 -17.48 17.72 6.91
CA LEU A 177 -16.57 17.21 5.90
C LEU A 177 -17.22 17.14 4.52
N ARG A 178 -16.42 17.40 3.49
CA ARG A 178 -16.82 17.27 2.09
C ARG A 178 -16.49 15.90 1.54
N ARG A 179 -15.30 15.38 1.86
CA ARG A 179 -14.81 14.08 1.40
C ARG A 179 -13.72 13.57 2.33
N VAL A 180 -13.66 12.25 2.50
CA VAL A 180 -12.56 11.54 3.14
C VAL A 180 -12.08 10.48 2.17
N GLU A 181 -10.78 10.33 2.05
CA GLU A 181 -10.14 9.36 1.16
C GLU A 181 -8.86 8.83 1.82
N VAL A 182 -8.45 7.62 1.47
CA VAL A 182 -7.10 7.14 1.79
C VAL A 182 -6.18 7.54 0.64
N GLN A 183 -5.29 8.51 0.87
CA GLN A 183 -4.40 9.00 -0.18
C GLN A 183 -3.34 7.98 -0.58
N LYS A 184 -2.78 7.27 0.41
CA LYS A 184 -1.73 6.29 0.21
C LYS A 184 -1.85 5.18 1.26
N ALA A 185 -1.67 3.93 0.85
CA ALA A 185 -1.39 2.83 1.76
C ALA A 185 -0.15 2.10 1.23
N THR A 186 0.85 1.86 2.07
CA THR A 186 2.13 1.24 1.69
C THR A 186 2.44 0.08 2.62
N LEU A 187 2.83 -1.06 2.06
CA LEU A 187 3.44 -2.14 2.81
C LEU A 187 4.88 -1.75 3.17
N GLU A 188 5.18 -1.69 4.47
CA GLU A 188 6.50 -1.31 4.98
C GLU A 188 7.34 -2.53 5.34
N ALA A 189 6.74 -3.54 5.98
CA ALA A 189 7.43 -4.77 6.36
C ALA A 189 6.49 -5.98 6.33
N ARG A 190 7.04 -7.11 5.90
CA ARG A 190 6.37 -8.42 5.92
C ARG A 190 6.49 -9.06 7.31
N PRO A 191 5.64 -10.06 7.66
CA PRO A 191 5.67 -10.71 8.97
C PRO A 191 7.04 -11.27 9.36
N ALA A 192 7.75 -11.87 8.39
CA ALA A 192 9.11 -12.39 8.63
C ALA A 192 10.13 -11.30 8.96
N GLU A 193 9.97 -10.10 8.40
CA GLU A 193 10.84 -8.95 8.68
C GLU A 193 10.48 -8.32 10.03
N VAL A 194 9.18 -8.24 10.36
CA VAL A 194 8.71 -7.75 11.66
C VAL A 194 9.21 -8.64 12.79
N ALA A 195 9.09 -9.96 12.65
CA ALA A 195 9.58 -10.92 13.65
C ALA A 195 11.10 -10.78 13.86
N ALA A 196 11.88 -10.66 12.77
CA ALA A 196 13.34 -10.49 12.86
C ALA A 196 13.74 -9.16 13.52
N GLU A 197 12.99 -8.08 13.27
CA GLU A 197 13.19 -6.80 13.96
C GLU A 197 12.85 -6.89 15.45
N GLU A 198 11.77 -7.59 15.81
CA GLU A 198 11.38 -7.78 17.21
C GLU A 198 12.42 -8.61 17.96
N GLU A 199 12.93 -9.70 17.39
CA GLU A 199 14.02 -10.50 17.96
C GLU A 199 15.27 -9.63 18.19
N THR A 200 15.71 -8.88 17.18
CA THR A 200 16.88 -8.00 17.28
C THR A 200 16.68 -6.90 18.32
N SER A 201 15.45 -6.39 18.51
CA SER A 201 15.19 -5.37 19.53
C SER A 201 15.26 -5.91 20.96
N VAL A 202 14.82 -7.16 21.17
CA VAL A 202 14.87 -7.82 22.47
C VAL A 202 16.32 -8.16 22.86
N ASP A 203 17.14 -8.61 21.91
CA ASP A 203 18.56 -8.91 22.17
C ASP A 203 19.34 -7.67 22.66
N VAL A 204 19.05 -6.48 22.10
CA VAL A 204 19.71 -5.22 22.51
C VAL A 204 19.29 -4.78 23.91
N ASP A 205 18.01 -4.93 24.25
CA ASP A 205 17.51 -4.63 25.60
C ASP A 205 18.11 -5.60 26.65
N GLU A 206 18.39 -6.86 26.30
CA GLU A 206 19.07 -7.81 27.20
C GLU A 206 20.56 -7.48 27.39
N ASP A 207 21.28 -7.09 26.33
CA ASP A 207 22.69 -6.69 26.39
C ASP A 207 22.91 -5.37 27.19
N ASP A 208 21.99 -4.40 27.09
CA ASP A 208 22.08 -3.14 27.86
C ASP A 208 21.78 -3.35 29.36
N VAL A 209 20.97 -4.37 29.72
CA VAL A 209 20.67 -4.68 31.13
C VAL A 209 21.83 -5.44 31.80
N GLU A 210 22.60 -6.25 31.07
CA GLU A 210 23.80 -6.92 31.61
C GLU A 210 25.00 -5.97 31.79
N ALA A 211 24.99 -4.78 31.20
CA ALA A 211 26.08 -3.81 31.28
C ALA A 211 26.00 -2.85 32.48
N ASP A 212 24.87 -2.82 33.20
CA ASP A 212 24.59 -1.90 34.32
C ASP A 212 24.64 -2.55 35.73
N ASP A 213 25.06 -3.82 35.86
CA ASP A 213 25.27 -4.55 37.13
C ASP A 213 26.77 -4.72 37.52
#